data_AF-A0A924SBB4-F1
#
_entry.id   AF-A0A924SBB4-F1
#
_cell.length_a   1.000
_cell.length_b   1.000
_cell.length_c   1.000
_cell.angle_alpha   90.00
_cell.angle_beta   90.00
_cell.angle_gamma   90.00
#
_symmetry.space_group_name_H-M   'P 1'
#
loop_
_entity.id
_entity.type
_entity.pdbx_description
1 polymer ?
#
loop_
_entity_poly.entity_id
_entity_poly.type
_entity_poly.pdbx_seq_one_letter_code
_entity_poly.pdbx_strand_id
1 'polypeptide(L)' 'MLTRKIDRALDAMAACQDRVPALREIYRADSPESLALASLLEAVERAQRVLQGDTASTAG' A
#
# COMPACT_ATOMS: atom_id res chain seq x y z
N MET A 1 19.99 -3.07 -8.81
CA MET A 1 20.16 -1.65 -9.25
C MET A 1 18.85 -0.97 -9.69
N LEU A 2 17.74 -1.71 -9.86
CA LEU A 2 16.42 -1.16 -10.18
C LEU A 2 15.71 -0.58 -8.94
N THR A 3 15.79 -1.26 -7.81
CA THR A 3 15.18 -0.87 -6.51
C THR A 3 15.61 0.52 -6.06
N ARG A 4 16.91 0.81 -6.04
CA ARG A 4 17.43 2.14 -5.67
C ARG A 4 16.90 3.31 -6.51
N LYS A 5 16.50 3.09 -7.77
CA LYS A 5 15.93 4.15 -8.62
C LYS A 5 14.45 4.39 -8.31
N ILE A 6 13.74 3.32 -7.96
CA ILE A 6 12.34 3.37 -7.53
C ILE A 6 12.25 4.06 -6.17
N ASP A 7 13.10 3.66 -5.22
CA ASP A 7 13.14 4.27 -3.88
C ASP A 7 13.38 5.78 -3.96
N ARG A 8 14.34 6.21 -4.80
CA ARG A 8 14.67 7.62 -4.98
C ARG A 8 13.55 8.42 -5.67
N ALA A 9 12.75 7.78 -6.52
CA ALA A 9 11.59 8.40 -7.13
C ALA A 9 10.46 8.57 -6.11
N LEU A 10 10.23 7.56 -5.27
CA LEU A 10 9.25 7.62 -4.17
C LEU A 10 9.63 8.69 -3.14
N ASP A 11 10.90 8.81 -2.78
CA ASP A 11 11.40 9.87 -1.89
C ASP A 11 11.17 11.27 -2.48
N ALA A 12 11.42 11.44 -3.78
CA ALA A 12 11.19 12.72 -4.46
C ALA A 12 9.70 13.07 -4.53
N MET A 13 8.82 12.08 -4.68
CA MET A 13 7.37 12.28 -4.68
C MET A 13 6.85 12.63 -3.28
N ALA A 14 7.36 11.97 -2.24
CA ALA A 14 7.06 12.30 -0.84
C ALA A 14 7.48 13.73 -0.50
N ALA A 15 8.68 14.15 -0.91
CA ALA A 15 9.14 15.53 -0.71
C ALA A 15 8.30 16.59 -1.46
N CYS A 16 7.64 16.21 -2.56
CA CYS A 16 6.72 17.08 -3.31
C CYS A 16 5.34 17.19 -2.65
N GLN A 17 4.88 16.14 -1.94
CA GLN A 17 3.60 16.11 -1.24
C GLN A 17 3.46 17.24 -0.22
N ASP A 18 4.52 17.55 0.51
CA ASP A 18 4.53 18.63 1.52
C ASP A 18 4.56 20.04 0.92
N ARG A 19 5.07 20.17 -0.32
CA ARG A 19 5.28 21.47 -0.97
C ARG A 19 4.11 21.92 -1.84
N VAL A 20 3.19 21.01 -2.19
CA VAL A 20 2.05 21.30 -3.05
C VAL A 20 0.75 20.95 -2.31
N PRO A 21 0.02 21.94 -1.78
CA PRO A 21 -1.24 21.71 -1.06
C PRO A 21 -2.26 20.86 -1.83
N ALA A 22 -2.30 20.97 -3.17
CA ALA A 22 -3.16 20.15 -4.02
C ALA A 22 -2.76 18.66 -4.04
N LEU A 23 -1.46 18.33 -3.95
CA LEU A 23 -1.02 16.93 -3.80
C LEU A 23 -1.37 16.39 -2.42
N ARG A 24 -1.34 17.25 -1.39
CA ARG A 24 -1.80 16.90 -0.04
C ARG A 24 -3.29 16.56 0.00
N GLU A 25 -4.11 17.18 -0.86
CA GLU A 25 -5.52 16.80 -1.01
C GLU A 25 -5.72 15.46 -1.72
N ILE A 26 -4.90 15.16 -2.74
CA ILE A 26 -4.94 13.87 -3.46
C ILE A 26 -4.50 12.71 -2.55
N TYR A 27 -3.48 12.93 -1.70
CA TYR A 27 -2.93 11.93 -0.79
C TYR A 27 -3.40 12.09 0.67
N ARG A 28 -4.52 12.78 0.90
CA ARG A 28 -5.05 12.93 2.26
C ARG A 28 -5.33 11.54 2.82
N ALA A 29 -4.76 11.23 3.99
CA ALA A 29 -4.97 9.94 4.67
C ALA A 29 -6.45 9.65 4.93
N ASP A 30 -7.28 10.69 5.02
CA ASP A 30 -8.73 10.61 5.22
C ASP A 30 -9.54 10.69 3.91
N SER A 31 -8.90 10.54 2.74
CA SER A 31 -9.62 10.49 1.47
C SER A 31 -10.39 9.17 1.33
N PRO A 32 -11.55 9.16 0.63
CA PRO A 32 -12.29 7.93 0.38
C PRO A 32 -11.46 6.91 -0.41
N GLU A 33 -10.53 7.36 -1.26
CA GLU A 33 -9.58 6.52 -1.98
C GLU A 33 -8.59 5.82 -1.04
N SER A 34 -8.06 6.54 -0.03
CA SER A 34 -7.18 5.97 0.99
C SER A 34 -7.91 4.93 1.85
N LEU A 35 -9.17 5.18 2.21
CA LEU A 35 -10.00 4.21 2.94
C LEU A 35 -10.30 2.96 2.11
N ALA A 36 -10.60 3.13 0.82
CA ALA A 36 -10.84 2.02 -0.10
C ALA A 36 -9.59 1.16 -0.30
N LEU A 37 -8.42 1.80 -0.42
CA LEU A 37 -7.14 1.10 -0.52
C LEU A 37 -6.82 0.31 0.76
N ALA A 38 -7.02 0.91 1.94
CA ALA A 38 -6.83 0.20 3.22
C ALA A 38 -7.74 -1.04 3.32
N SER A 39 -9.01 -0.90 2.95
CA SER A 39 -9.98 -2.01 2.93
C SER A 39 -9.56 -3.14 1.98
N LEU A 40 -9.01 -2.78 0.81
CA LEU A 40 -8.49 -3.74 -0.15
C LEU A 40 -7.28 -4.50 0.42
N LEU A 41 -6.33 -3.80 1.03
CA LEU A 41 -5.14 -4.41 1.64
C LEU A 41 -5.52 -5.39 2.76
N GLU A 42 -6.48 -5.03 3.62
CA GLU A 42 -7.00 -5.94 4.64
C GLU A 42 -7.67 -7.19 4.06
N ALA A 43 -8.40 -7.05 2.95
CA ALA A 43 -9.00 -8.20 2.25
C ALA A 43 -7.92 -9.12 1.66
N VAL A 44 -6.86 -8.55 1.07
CA VAL A 44 -5.72 -9.32 0.54
C VAL A 44 -4.99 -10.05 1.65
N GLU A 45 -4.71 -9.40 2.78
CA GLU A 45 -4.06 -10.07 3.92
C GLU A 45 -4.89 -11.23 4.47
N ARG A 46 -6.21 -11.06 4.57
CA ARG A 46 -7.11 -12.15 4.99
C ARG A 46 -7.07 -13.30 3.99
N ALA A 47 -7.13 -13.02 2.69
CA ALA A 47 -7.04 -14.04 1.65
C ALA A 47 -5.69 -14.78 1.70
N GLN A 48 -4.58 -14.05 1.89
CA GLN A 48 -3.25 -14.64 2.04
C GLN A 48 -3.16 -15.55 3.27
N ARG A 49 -3.72 -15.15 4.42
CA ARG A 49 -3.77 -15.99 5.62
C ARG A 49 -4.57 -17.27 5.41
N VAL A 50 -5.69 -17.21 4.68
CA VAL A 50 -6.47 -18.41 4.31
C VAL A 50 -5.65 -19.32 3.42
N LEU A 51 -5.04 -18.78 2.35
CA LEU A 51 -4.18 -19.56 1.45
C LEU A 51 -2.98 -20.19 2.17
N GLN A 52 -2.37 -19.47 3.12
CA GLN A 52 -1.27 -19.99 3.94
C GLN A 52 -1.74 -20.99 5.01
N GLY A 53 -2.94 -20.81 5.56
CA GLY A 53 -3.57 -21.75 6.49
C GLY A 53 -3.97 -23.07 5.82
N ASP A 54 -4.48 -23.02 4.58
CA ASP A 54 -4.81 -24.21 3.80
C ASP A 54 -3.57 -25.01 3.37
N THR A 55 -2.41 -24.36 3.23
CA THR A 55 -1.13 -25.08 3.04
C THR A 55 -0.65 -25.82 4.28
N ALA A 56 -1.15 -25.51 5.48
CA ALA A 56 -0.82 -26.24 6.71
C ALA A 56 -1.74 -27.45 6.94
N SER A 57 -2.98 -27.42 6.43
CA SER A 57 -3.97 -28.50 6.64
C SER A 57 -3.88 -29.64 5.63
N THR A 58 -3.09 -29.52 4.57
CA THR A 58 -2.98 -30.55 3.50
C THR A 58 -1.81 -31.54 3.70
N ALA A 59 -1.12 -31.48 4.84
CA ALA A 59 0.00 -32.37 5.18
C ALA A 59 -0.21 -33.24 6.44
N GLY A 60 -1.47 -33.40 6.90
CA GLY A 60 -1.85 -34.23 8.06
C GLY A 60 -2.66 -35.46 7.67
#